data_AF-A0A7S3CJY3-F1
#
_entry.id   AF-A0A7S3CJY3-F1
#
_cell.length_a   1.000
_cell.length_b   1.000
_cell.length_c   1.000
_cell.angle_alpha   90.00
_cell.angle_beta   90.00
_cell.angle_gamma   90.00
#
_symmetry.space_group_name_H-M   'P 1'
#
loop_
_entity.id
_entity.type
_entity.pdbx_description
1 polymer ?
#
loop_
_entity_poly.entity_id
_entity_poly.type
_entity_poly.pdbx_seq_one_letter_code
_entity_poly.pdbx_strand_id
1 'polypeptide(L)'
;GGGFKMGKVIADAKGKGAHDDFLNGLKQMYAGTKKWGTVRLCFKRMFKENFKFKKSMRKERLADKEAQAQQPKAKFDIVVKAQSPSRKITAIVDSSKAEVFQRELASIQNQQIFRELMEANKKKKKQKQGAAKAGEQQKKEKGQQ
;
A
#
# COMPACT_ATOMS: atom_id res chain seq x y z
N GLY A 1 -25.53 4.53 -13.60
CA GLY A 1 -24.81 3.71 -12.62
C GLY A 1 -23.42 3.43 -13.14
N GLY A 2 -22.39 3.95 -12.47
CA GLY A 2 -20.99 3.81 -12.91
C GLY A 2 -20.46 2.40 -12.64
N GLY A 3 -20.15 1.66 -13.70
CA GLY A 3 -19.55 0.33 -13.62
C GLY A 3 -18.18 0.38 -12.95
N PHE A 4 -18.02 -0.36 -11.86
CA PHE A 4 -16.74 -0.59 -11.20
C PHE A 4 -15.84 -1.42 -12.12
N LYS A 5 -14.86 -0.78 -12.77
CA LYS A 5 -13.79 -1.48 -13.48
C LYS A 5 -12.99 -2.31 -12.46
N MET A 6 -13.14 -3.64 -12.52
CA MET A 6 -12.34 -4.56 -11.73
C MET A 6 -10.85 -4.24 -11.88
N GLY A 7 -10.17 -4.01 -10.75
CA GLY A 7 -8.74 -3.76 -10.72
C GLY A 7 -8.00 -4.88 -11.45
N LYS A 8 -7.12 -4.49 -12.39
CA LYS A 8 -6.25 -5.39 -13.15
C LYS A 8 -5.46 -6.25 -12.17
N VAL A 9 -5.78 -7.55 -12.09
CA VAL A 9 -4.98 -8.52 -11.34
C VAL A 9 -3.71 -8.73 -12.15
N ILE A 10 -2.62 -8.07 -11.74
CA ILE A 10 -1.30 -8.29 -12.32
C ILE A 10 -0.78 -9.59 -11.69
N ALA A 11 -1.24 -10.72 -12.20
CA ALA A 11 -0.75 -12.04 -11.81
C ALA A 11 -0.09 -12.69 -13.02
N ASP A 12 1.04 -12.15 -13.46
CA ASP A 12 1.96 -12.93 -14.28
C ASP A 12 2.71 -13.87 -13.35
N ALA A 13 2.33 -15.15 -13.38
CA ALA A 13 2.93 -16.25 -12.64
C ALA A 13 4.39 -16.57 -13.03
N LYS A 14 5.11 -15.61 -13.65
CA LYS A 14 6.48 -15.75 -14.16
C LYS A 14 7.36 -14.54 -13.82
N GLY A 15 7.52 -14.29 -12.52
CA GLY A 15 8.81 -14.01 -11.85
C GLY A 15 9.63 -12.72 -12.12
N LYS A 16 9.40 -11.94 -13.19
CA LYS A 16 10.13 -10.67 -13.42
C LYS A 16 9.23 -9.43 -13.50
N GLY A 17 8.16 -9.44 -14.30
CA GLY A 17 7.26 -8.28 -14.42
C GLY A 17 6.45 -7.98 -13.16
N ALA A 18 5.99 -9.03 -12.47
CA ALA A 18 5.05 -8.89 -11.34
C ALA A 18 5.60 -8.11 -10.14
N HIS A 19 6.92 -8.14 -9.90
CA HIS A 19 7.55 -7.42 -8.77
C HIS A 19 7.60 -5.91 -9.05
N ASP A 20 8.20 -5.53 -10.17
CA ASP A 20 8.32 -4.13 -10.57
C ASP A 20 6.96 -3.50 -10.84
N ASP A 21 6.04 -4.25 -11.45
CA ASP A 21 4.67 -3.81 -11.69
C ASP A 21 3.91 -3.59 -10.39
N PHE A 22 4.15 -4.43 -9.36
CA PHE A 22 3.55 -4.22 -8.05
C PHE A 22 4.10 -2.97 -7.38
N LEU A 23 5.42 -2.76 -7.38
CA LEU A 23 6.03 -1.58 -6.78
C LEU A 23 5.62 -0.30 -7.50
N ASN A 24 5.56 -0.32 -8.82
CA ASN A 24 5.08 0.80 -9.63
C ASN A 24 3.59 1.06 -9.40
N GLY A 25 2.78 0.00 -9.33
CA GLY A 25 1.37 0.08 -8.95
C GLY A 25 1.20 0.69 -7.56
N LEU A 26 2.04 0.30 -6.60
CA LEU A 26 2.01 0.80 -5.23
C LEU A 26 2.40 2.29 -5.17
N LYS A 27 3.44 2.71 -5.89
CA LYS A 27 3.81 4.13 -6.05
C LYS A 27 2.65 4.96 -6.60
N GLN A 28 1.95 4.45 -7.62
CA GLN A 28 0.77 5.11 -8.17
C GLN A 28 -0.37 5.19 -7.15
N MET A 29 -0.60 4.12 -6.37
CA MET A 29 -1.61 4.11 -5.32
C MET A 29 -1.31 5.15 -4.24
N TYR A 30 -0.05 5.26 -3.81
CA TYR A 30 0.37 6.28 -2.85
C TYR A 30 0.27 7.71 -3.40
N ALA A 31 0.64 7.94 -4.66
CA ALA A 31 0.45 9.24 -5.30
C ALA A 31 -1.04 9.63 -5.40
N GLY A 32 -1.92 8.64 -5.53
CA GLY A 32 -3.36 8.81 -5.62
C GLY A 32 -4.11 8.85 -4.28
N THR A 33 -3.45 8.75 -3.12
CA THR A 33 -4.11 8.63 -1.80
C THR A 33 -5.11 9.74 -1.49
N LYS A 34 -4.83 10.98 -1.91
CA LYS A 34 -5.78 12.09 -1.74
C LYS A 34 -7.10 11.90 -2.48
N LYS A 35 -7.08 11.18 -3.60
CA LYS A 35 -8.26 10.90 -4.44
C LYS A 35 -8.90 9.56 -4.10
N TRP A 36 -8.08 8.57 -3.75
CA TRP A 36 -8.50 7.18 -3.62
C TRP A 36 -8.63 6.71 -2.17
N GLY A 37 -8.19 7.51 -1.20
CA GLY A 37 -8.21 7.16 0.22
C GLY A 37 -7.01 6.33 0.66
N THR A 38 -7.14 5.72 1.84
CA THR A 38 -6.08 4.95 2.49
C THR A 38 -5.71 3.69 1.69
N VAL A 39 -4.41 3.47 1.49
CA VAL A 39 -3.87 2.23 0.93
C VAL A 39 -3.62 1.23 2.05
N ARG A 40 -4.27 0.07 1.99
CA ARG A 40 -4.09 -1.05 2.93
C ARG A 40 -3.15 -2.09 2.32
N LEU A 41 -2.12 -2.46 3.07
CA LEU A 41 -1.23 -3.56 2.71
C LEU A 41 -1.56 -4.80 3.54
N CYS A 42 -1.67 -5.95 2.88
CA CYS A 42 -1.85 -7.25 3.51
C CYS A 42 -0.75 -8.19 3.09
N PHE A 43 -0.09 -8.81 4.07
CA PHE A 43 0.93 -9.82 3.89
C PHE A 43 0.36 -11.16 4.34
N LYS A 44 0.45 -12.19 3.49
CA LYS A 44 0.02 -13.54 3.83
C LYS A 44 1.05 -14.54 3.34
N ARG A 45 1.42 -15.50 4.18
CA ARG A 45 2.20 -16.67 3.73
C ARG A 45 1.45 -17.38 2.60
N MET A 46 2.17 -17.72 1.53
CA MET A 46 1.63 -18.55 0.47
C MET A 46 1.67 -20.02 0.93
N PHE A 47 0.49 -20.65 0.93
CA PHE A 47 0.38 -22.09 1.14
C PHE A 47 0.13 -22.74 -0.23
N LYS A 48 0.98 -23.73 -0.58
CA LYS A 48 0.88 -24.46 -1.84
C LYS A 48 -0.44 -25.25 -1.96
N GLU A 49 -1.08 -25.53 -0.83
CA GLU A 49 -2.42 -26.14 -0.74
C GLU A 49 -3.47 -25.42 -1.60
N ASN A 50 -3.34 -24.09 -1.77
CA ASN A 50 -4.30 -23.28 -2.54
C ASN A 50 -4.32 -23.65 -4.02
N PHE A 51 -3.25 -24.30 -4.50
CA PHE A 51 -3.11 -24.80 -5.86
C PHE A 51 -3.31 -26.32 -5.93
N LYS A 52 -3.18 -27.04 -4.80
CA LYS A 52 -3.26 -28.50 -4.70
C LYS A 52 -4.68 -29.01 -4.45
N PHE A 53 -5.49 -28.29 -3.66
CA PHE A 53 -6.82 -28.74 -3.24
C PHE A 53 -7.91 -27.75 -3.65
N LYS A 54 -9.04 -28.28 -4.16
CA LYS A 54 -10.26 -27.49 -4.44
C LYS A 54 -10.80 -26.86 -3.14
N LYS A 55 -11.50 -25.73 -3.25
CA LYS A 55 -12.08 -25.01 -2.10
C LYS A 55 -13.04 -25.85 -1.26
N SER A 56 -13.69 -26.85 -1.85
CA SER A 56 -14.60 -27.77 -1.15
C SER A 56 -13.89 -28.72 -0.17
N MET A 57 -12.59 -28.98 -0.37
CA MET A 57 -11.78 -29.88 0.45
C MET A 57 -11.16 -29.15 1.66
N ARG A 58 -12.02 -28.68 2.57
CA ARG A 58 -11.60 -27.82 3.70
C ARG A 58 -10.73 -28.57 4.72
N LYS A 59 -11.04 -29.84 5.01
CA LYS A 59 -10.33 -30.63 6.04
C LYS A 59 -8.90 -30.91 5.61
N GLU A 60 -8.73 -31.36 4.38
CA GLU A 60 -7.44 -31.68 3.76
C GLU A 60 -6.54 -30.44 3.68
N ARG A 61 -7.14 -29.30 3.35
CA ARG A 61 -6.43 -28.01 3.36
C ARG A 61 -5.92 -27.62 4.74
N LEU A 62 -6.75 -27.73 5.78
CA LEU A 62 -6.32 -27.36 7.14
C LEU A 62 -5.17 -28.25 7.63
N ALA A 63 -5.25 -29.56 7.37
CA ALA A 63 -4.19 -30.50 7.71
C ALA A 63 -2.87 -30.19 6.98
N ASP A 64 -2.91 -29.90 5.67
CA ASP A 64 -1.72 -29.56 4.88
C ASP A 64 -1.11 -28.22 5.34
N LYS A 65 -1.95 -27.25 5.72
CA LYS A 65 -1.53 -25.97 6.30
C LYS A 65 -0.76 -26.15 7.60
N GLU A 66 -1.30 -26.95 8.51
CA GLU A 66 -0.70 -27.23 9.82
C GLU A 66 0.63 -27.99 9.66
N ALA A 67 0.66 -29.00 8.78
CA ALA A 67 1.90 -29.72 8.47
C ALA A 67 3.00 -28.80 7.92
N GLN A 68 2.66 -27.84 7.04
CA GLN A 68 3.61 -26.85 6.53
C GLN A 68 4.01 -25.79 7.57
N ALA A 69 3.15 -25.51 8.55
CA ALA A 69 3.43 -24.56 9.63
C ALA A 69 4.43 -25.13 10.64
N GLN A 70 4.42 -26.45 10.86
CA GLN A 70 5.32 -27.16 11.76
C GLN A 70 6.77 -27.30 11.24
N GLN A 71 7.06 -26.87 10.01
CA GLN A 71 8.40 -26.93 9.42
C GLN A 71 9.13 -25.57 9.56
N PRO A 72 9.96 -25.36 10.60
CA PRO A 72 10.60 -24.07 10.87
C PRO A 72 11.67 -23.68 9.83
N LYS A 73 12.25 -24.67 9.12
CA LYS A 73 13.27 -24.45 8.09
C LYS A 73 12.69 -24.37 6.66
N ALA A 74 11.37 -24.53 6.51
CA ALA A 74 10.76 -24.48 5.20
C ALA A 74 10.74 -23.05 4.66
N LYS A 75 11.35 -22.84 3.49
CA LYS A 75 11.22 -21.58 2.74
C LYS A 75 9.76 -21.41 2.32
N PHE A 76 9.22 -20.21 2.50
CA PHE A 76 7.86 -19.88 2.09
C PHE A 76 7.83 -18.55 1.36
N ASP A 77 6.98 -18.49 0.34
CA ASP A 77 6.75 -17.27 -0.41
C ASP A 77 5.65 -16.45 0.26
N ILE A 78 5.61 -15.15 -0.04
CA ILE A 78 4.70 -14.21 0.60
C ILE A 78 3.78 -13.64 -0.48
N VAL A 79 2.47 -13.75 -0.26
CA VAL A 79 1.47 -13.02 -1.04
C VAL A 79 1.30 -11.64 -0.42
N VAL A 80 1.61 -10.61 -1.20
CA VAL A 80 1.43 -9.22 -0.81
C VAL A 80 0.28 -8.63 -1.59
N LYS A 81 -0.66 -7.98 -0.91
CA LYS A 81 -1.81 -7.30 -1.52
C LYS A 81 -1.82 -5.84 -1.11
N ALA A 82 -1.98 -4.94 -2.06
CA ALA A 82 -2.25 -3.54 -1.79
C ALA A 82 -3.66 -3.20 -2.29
N GLN A 83 -4.45 -2.51 -1.46
CA GLN A 83 -5.83 -2.17 -1.76
C GLN A 83 -6.15 -0.74 -1.34
N SER A 84 -6.76 0.01 -2.26
CA SER A 84 -7.50 1.24 -2.00
C SER A 84 -8.98 0.99 -2.35
N PRO A 85 -9.92 1.86 -1.94
CA PRO A 85 -11.30 1.84 -2.40
C PRO A 85 -11.48 1.65 -3.90
N SER A 86 -10.59 2.22 -4.73
CA SER A 86 -10.71 2.20 -6.19
C SER A 86 -9.87 1.12 -6.89
N ARG A 87 -8.85 0.56 -6.23
CA ARG A 87 -7.84 -0.24 -6.92
C ARG A 87 -7.26 -1.32 -6.01
N LYS A 88 -6.93 -2.46 -6.61
CA LYS A 88 -6.30 -3.59 -5.93
C LYS A 88 -5.21 -4.18 -6.80
N ILE A 89 -4.05 -4.40 -6.20
CA ILE A 89 -2.91 -5.08 -6.82
C ILE A 89 -2.43 -6.20 -5.89
N THR A 90 -1.83 -7.24 -6.45
CA THR A 90 -1.35 -8.40 -5.70
C THR A 90 -0.08 -8.91 -6.35
N ALA A 91 0.89 -9.29 -5.53
CA ALA A 91 2.13 -9.92 -5.97
C ALA A 91 2.45 -11.12 -5.07
N ILE A 92 3.25 -12.02 -5.62
CA ILE A 92 3.88 -13.11 -4.90
C ILE A 92 5.37 -12.76 -4.84
N VAL A 93 5.92 -12.73 -3.63
CA VAL A 93 7.31 -12.43 -3.35
C VAL A 93 7.97 -13.73 -2.89
N ASP A 94 8.94 -14.19 -3.66
CA ASP A 94 9.73 -15.37 -3.32
C ASP A 94 10.54 -15.11 -2.05
N SER A 95 10.70 -16.15 -1.22
CA SER A 95 11.53 -16.06 0.01
C SER A 95 12.93 -15.49 -0.23
N SER A 96 13.55 -15.78 -1.38
CA SER A 96 14.89 -15.29 -1.75
C SER A 96 14.95 -13.79 -2.05
N LYS A 97 13.82 -13.17 -2.40
CA LYS A 97 13.72 -11.75 -2.75
C LYS A 97 13.03 -10.93 -1.67
N ALA A 98 12.59 -11.56 -0.57
CA ALA A 98 11.81 -10.93 0.48
C ALA A 98 12.54 -9.74 1.12
N GLU A 99 13.85 -9.86 1.34
CA GLU A 99 14.65 -8.78 1.94
C GLU A 99 14.77 -7.57 0.99
N VAL A 100 15.04 -7.81 -0.29
CA VAL A 100 15.10 -6.75 -1.32
C VAL A 100 13.75 -6.05 -1.41
N PHE A 101 12.67 -6.83 -1.51
CA PHE A 101 11.30 -6.31 -1.53
C PHE A 101 10.98 -5.46 -0.30
N GLN A 102 11.39 -5.87 0.90
CA GLN A 102 11.17 -5.11 2.14
C GLN A 102 11.88 -3.76 2.11
N ARG A 103 13.15 -3.72 1.66
CA ARG A 103 13.91 -2.47 1.57
C ARG A 103 13.27 -1.50 0.58
N GLU A 104 12.84 -1.99 -0.57
CA GLU A 104 12.16 -1.19 -1.61
C GLU A 104 10.80 -0.69 -1.13
N LEU A 105 10.02 -1.54 -0.47
CA LEU A 105 8.73 -1.18 0.12
C LEU A 105 8.89 -0.07 1.17
N ALA A 106 9.84 -0.22 2.09
CA ALA A 106 10.11 0.76 3.14
C ALA A 106 10.53 2.11 2.53
N SER A 107 11.37 2.09 1.48
CA SER A 107 11.76 3.29 0.75
C SER A 107 10.56 4.03 0.17
N ILE A 108 9.63 3.32 -0.49
CA ILE A 108 8.42 3.93 -1.06
C ILE A 108 7.54 4.55 0.03
N GLN A 109 7.35 3.83 1.15
CA GLN A 109 6.53 4.32 2.27
C GLN A 109 7.14 5.59 2.90
N ASN A 110 8.45 5.58 3.15
CA ASN A 110 9.15 6.73 3.74
C ASN A 110 9.11 7.95 2.82
N GLN A 111 9.30 7.77 1.51
CA GLN A 111 9.19 8.86 0.53
C GLN A 111 7.80 9.50 0.56
N GLN A 112 6.75 8.68 0.63
CA GLN A 112 5.38 9.20 0.68
C GLN A 112 5.07 9.93 1.99
N ILE A 113 5.45 9.36 3.13
CA ILE A 113 5.26 10.00 4.45
C ILE A 113 5.98 11.35 4.49
N PHE A 114 7.23 11.40 4.03
CA PHE A 114 8.01 12.63 3.98
C PHE A 114 7.35 13.69 3.10
N ARG A 115 6.84 13.30 1.92
CA ARG A 115 6.11 14.20 1.03
C ARG A 115 4.87 14.79 1.72
N GLU A 116 4.08 13.96 2.40
CA GLU A 116 2.88 14.40 3.12
C GLU A 116 3.22 15.35 4.27
N LEU A 117 4.28 15.08 5.02
CA LEU A 117 4.78 15.97 6.08
C LEU A 117 5.22 17.33 5.53
N MET A 118 5.95 17.34 4.42
CA MET A 118 6.40 18.58 3.78
C MET A 118 5.24 19.42 3.24
N GLU A 119 4.23 18.78 2.64
CA GLU A 119 3.02 19.46 2.19
C GLU A 119 2.18 20.02 3.34
N ALA A 120 2.05 19.27 4.45
CA ALA A 120 1.37 19.75 5.65
C ALA A 120 2.07 20.97 6.26
N ASN A 121 3.40 20.96 6.32
CA ASN A 121 4.19 22.08 6.82
C ASN A 121 4.06 23.34 5.94
N LYS A 122 4.03 23.18 4.61
CA LYS A 122 3.79 24.30 3.68
C LYS A 122 2.40 24.92 3.89
N LYS A 123 1.36 24.10 4.08
CA LYS A 123 -0.01 24.60 4.36
C LYS A 123 -0.08 25.36 5.69
N LYS A 124 0.53 24.83 6.75
CA LYS A 124 0.60 25.51 8.06
C LYS A 124 1.32 26.87 7.97
N LYS A 125 2.43 26.96 7.23
CA LYS A 125 3.14 28.24 7.00
C LYS A 125 2.25 29.27 6.27
N LYS A 126 1.53 28.84 5.23
CA LYS A 126 0.59 29.73 4.50
C LYS A 126 -0.55 30.22 5.38
N GLN A 127 -1.13 29.36 6.21
CA GLN A 127 -2.20 29.76 7.15
C GLN A 127 -1.70 30.76 8.19
N LYS A 128 -0.49 30.56 8.75
CA LYS A 128 0.11 31.53 9.68
C LYS A 128 0.37 32.89 9.03
N GLN A 129 0.84 32.92 7.79
CA GLN A 129 1.07 34.18 7.06
C GLN A 129 -0.24 34.90 6.68
N GLY A 130 -1.28 34.16 6.32
CA GLY A 130 -2.60 34.73 6.06
C GLY A 130 -3.24 35.32 7.31
N ALA A 131 -3.15 34.61 8.45
CA ALA A 131 -3.65 35.10 9.73
C ALA A 131 -2.90 36.35 10.23
N ALA A 132 -1.58 36.41 10.04
CA ALA A 132 -0.78 37.58 10.38
C ALA A 132 -1.20 38.83 9.57
N LYS A 133 -1.40 38.68 8.25
CA LYS A 133 -1.85 39.79 7.39
C LYS A 133 -3.27 40.26 7.70
N ALA A 134 -4.18 39.35 8.04
CA ALA A 134 -5.55 39.69 8.45
C ALA A 134 -5.60 40.45 9.79
N GLY A 135 -4.75 40.05 10.75
CA GLY A 135 -4.63 40.75 12.03
C GLY A 135 -4.00 42.15 11.91
N GLU A 136 -3.11 42.36 10.93
CA GLU A 136 -2.52 43.67 10.63
C GLU A 136 -3.53 44.65 9.99
N GLN A 137 -4.44 44.15 9.15
CA GLN A 137 -5.52 44.97 8.57
C GLN A 137 -6.55 45.39 9.63
N GLN A 138 -6.97 44.49 10.53
CA GLN A 138 -7.91 44.84 11.60
C GLN A 138 -7.36 45.85 12.62
N LYS A 139 -6.04 45.87 12.86
CA LYS A 139 -5.41 46.89 13.72
C LYS A 139 -5.36 48.28 13.07
N LYS A 140 -5.22 48.37 11.75
CA LYS A 140 -5.24 49.66 11.03
C LYS A 140 -6.64 50.28 10.99
N GLU A 141 -7.69 49.48 10.88
CA GLU A 141 -9.08 49.98 10.85
C GLU A 141 -9.58 50.44 12.23
N LYS A 142 -9.08 49.86 13.34
CA LYS A 142 -9.47 50.27 14.71
C LYS A 142 -8.66 51.44 15.30
N GLY A 143 -7.57 51.85 14.65
CA GLY A 143 -6.73 52.97 15.10
C GLY A 143 -7.09 54.33 14.48
N GLN A 144 -8.16 54.40 13.67
CA GLN A 144 -8.64 55.61 13.00
C GLN A 144 -9.97 56.14 13.56
N GLN A 145 -10.42 55.65 14.71
CA GLN A 145 -11.59 56.19 15.45
C GLN A 145 -11.15 56.94 16.69
#